data_AF-A0A7V5Y5X7-F1
#
_entry.id   AF-A0A7V5Y5X7-F1
#
_cell.length_a   1.000
_cell.length_b   1.000
_cell.length_c   1.000
_cell.angle_alpha   90.00
_cell.angle_beta   90.00
_cell.angle_gamma   90.00
#
_symmetry.space_group_name_H-M   'P 1'
#
loop_
_entity.id
_entity.type
_entity.pdbx_description
1 polymer ?
#
loop_
_entity_poly.entity_id
_entity_poly.type
_entity_poly.pdbx_seq_one_letter_code
_entity_poly.pdbx_strand_id
1 'polypeptide(L)'
;MHRFAFVIHPIDVKRDAARKYPIARYLPERWVESLLKRKEPLVVSRITGVRSLTGAETEGWFIGCPLSPRMMLSLPLDFVYSKIIRCGQIAQELGAEIIG
;
A
#
# COMPACT_ATOMS: atom_id res chain seq x y z
N MET A 1 17.92 2.67 15.83
CA MET A 1 17.13 3.33 14.78
C MET A 1 15.90 2.49 14.57
N HIS A 2 14.73 3.00 14.98
CA HIS A 2 13.47 2.24 14.86
C HIS A 2 13.00 2.26 13.42
N ARG A 3 12.28 1.21 13.02
CA ARG A 3 11.73 1.07 11.67
C ARG A 3 10.21 1.06 11.68
N PHE A 4 9.59 1.76 10.73
CA PHE A 4 8.13 1.77 10.55
C PHE A 4 7.72 1.32 9.15
N ALA A 5 6.46 0.93 9.00
CA ALA A 5 5.83 0.77 7.70
C ALA A 5 4.49 1.50 7.68
N PHE A 6 4.13 2.08 6.54
CA PHE A 6 2.80 2.65 6.30
C PHE A 6 2.15 1.94 5.12
N VAL A 7 0.94 1.44 5.32
CA VAL A 7 0.13 0.83 4.28
C VAL A 7 -0.69 1.91 3.59
N ILE A 8 -0.43 2.12 2.31
CA ILE A 8 -1.16 3.06 1.48
C ILE A 8 -2.03 2.32 0.47
N HIS A 9 -3.14 2.93 0.08
CA HIS A 9 -4.04 2.37 -0.93
C HIS A 9 -4.45 3.46 -1.93
N PRO A 10 -4.81 3.11 -3.18
CA PRO A 10 -5.29 4.10 -4.14
C PRO A 10 -6.64 4.65 -3.67
N ILE A 11 -6.78 5.98 -3.64
CA ILE A 11 -8.06 6.65 -3.35
C ILE A 11 -8.84 6.82 -4.64
N ASP A 12 -8.17 7.30 -5.70
CA ASP A 12 -8.70 7.34 -7.05
C ASP A 12 -8.02 6.25 -7.86
N VAL A 13 -8.75 5.17 -8.11
CA VAL A 13 -8.23 3.99 -8.80
C VAL A 13 -7.60 4.32 -10.14
N LYS A 14 -8.19 5.22 -10.93
CA LYS A 14 -7.65 5.56 -12.25
C LYS A 14 -6.44 6.46 -12.11
N ARG A 15 -6.55 7.55 -11.34
CA ARG A 15 -5.50 8.55 -11.19
C ARG A 15 -4.26 7.94 -10.52
N ASP A 16 -4.44 7.16 -9.47
CA ASP A 16 -3.35 6.59 -8.69
C ASP A 16 -2.72 5.39 -9.42
N ALA A 17 -3.52 4.53 -10.07
CA ALA A 17 -2.95 3.49 -10.92
C ALA A 17 -2.21 4.09 -12.12
N ALA A 18 -2.69 5.20 -12.69
CA ALA A 18 -2.04 5.88 -13.82
C ALA A 18 -0.66 6.45 -13.49
N ARG A 19 -0.39 6.79 -12.22
CA ARG A 19 0.95 7.23 -11.78
C ARG A 19 2.01 6.14 -12.00
N LYS A 20 1.62 4.87 -11.84
CA LYS A 20 2.51 3.72 -12.04
C LYS A 20 2.33 3.05 -13.40
N TYR A 21 1.12 3.07 -13.96
CA TYR A 21 0.76 2.44 -15.22
C TYR A 21 -0.05 3.44 -16.07
N PRO A 22 0.60 4.23 -16.93
CA PRO A 22 -0.07 5.28 -17.70
C PRO A 22 -1.26 4.80 -18.55
N ILE A 23 -1.34 3.50 -18.88
CA ILE A 23 -2.48 2.91 -19.60
C ILE A 23 -3.77 2.89 -18.78
N ALA A 24 -3.69 2.88 -17.44
CA ALA A 24 -4.83 2.82 -16.54
C ALA A 24 -5.79 4.01 -16.70
N ARG A 25 -5.30 5.16 -17.20
CA ARG A 25 -6.13 6.35 -17.49
C ARG A 25 -7.19 6.11 -18.58
N TYR A 26 -6.92 5.19 -19.50
CA TYR A 26 -7.80 4.88 -20.63
C TYR A 26 -8.73 3.69 -20.35
N LEU A 27 -8.47 2.94 -19.28
CA LEU A 27 -9.26 1.76 -18.93
C LEU A 27 -10.53 2.15 -18.15
N PRO A 28 -11.65 1.43 -18.33
CA PRO A 28 -12.79 1.54 -17.43
C PRO A 28 -12.40 1.21 -15.99
N GLU A 29 -12.98 1.91 -15.01
CA GLU A 29 -12.61 1.76 -13.59
C GLU A 29 -12.74 0.32 -13.10
N ARG A 30 -13.83 -0.36 -13.47
CA ARG A 30 -14.07 -1.78 -13.15
C ARG A 30 -12.95 -2.71 -13.65
N TRP A 31 -12.32 -2.39 -14.78
CA TRP A 31 -11.22 -3.17 -15.32
C TRP A 31 -9.95 -2.95 -14.50
N VAL A 32 -9.66 -1.69 -14.14
CA VAL A 32 -8.54 -1.36 -13.27
C VAL A 32 -8.72 -2.02 -11.89
N GLU A 33 -9.90 -1.95 -11.31
CA GLU A 33 -10.22 -2.65 -10.05
C GLU A 33 -10.05 -4.17 -10.18
N SER A 34 -10.50 -4.78 -11.27
CA SER A 34 -10.33 -6.22 -11.52
C SER A 34 -8.84 -6.63 -11.59
N LEU A 35 -8.01 -5.81 -12.22
CA LEU A 35 -6.56 -6.01 -12.25
C LEU A 35 -5.93 -5.83 -10.86
N LEU A 36 -6.36 -4.81 -10.13
CA LEU A 36 -5.90 -4.53 -8.77
C LEU A 36 -6.24 -5.67 -7.80
N LYS A 37 -7.42 -6.30 -7.89
CA LYS A 37 -7.79 -7.47 -7.08
C LYS A 37 -6.78 -8.61 -7.16
N ARG A 38 -6.21 -8.84 -8.35
CA ARG A 38 -5.27 -9.94 -8.60
C ARG A 38 -3.84 -9.61 -8.17
N LYS A 39 -3.57 -8.36 -7.84
CA LYS A 39 -2.24 -7.89 -7.50
C LYS A 39 -1.91 -8.22 -6.05
N GLU A 40 -0.67 -8.56 -5.78
CA GLU A 40 -0.16 -8.67 -4.41
C GLU A 40 0.26 -7.30 -3.87
N PRO A 41 0.14 -7.07 -2.55
CA PRO A 41 0.77 -5.93 -1.91
C PRO A 41 2.27 -5.88 -2.19
N LEU A 42 2.82 -4.68 -2.29
CA LEU A 42 4.23 -4.49 -2.63
C LEU A 42 4.82 -3.25 -1.97
N VAL A 43 6.14 -3.24 -1.82
CA VAL A 43 6.89 -2.05 -1.40
C VAL A 43 6.88 -1.03 -2.53
N VAL A 44 6.42 0.18 -2.22
CA VAL A 44 6.32 1.30 -3.17
C VAL A 44 7.52 2.22 -3.06
N SER A 45 7.99 2.50 -1.83
CA SER A 45 9.16 3.33 -1.59
C SER A 45 9.79 3.04 -0.22
N ARG A 46 11.09 3.28 -0.11
CA ARG A 46 11.80 3.39 1.17
C ARG A 46 11.83 4.86 1.60
N ILE A 47 11.60 5.11 2.87
CA ILE A 47 11.59 6.42 3.50
C ILE A 47 12.83 6.55 4.36
N THR A 48 13.64 7.57 4.12
CA THR A 48 14.90 7.83 4.82
C THR A 48 14.99 9.29 5.26
N GLY A 49 15.90 9.61 6.17
CA GLY A 49 16.15 10.99 6.60
C GLY A 49 15.10 11.56 7.54
N VAL A 50 14.28 10.71 8.18
CA VAL A 50 13.34 11.17 9.21
C VAL A 50 14.10 11.39 10.50
N ARG A 51 14.08 12.63 11.00
CA ARG A 51 14.79 13.03 12.22
C ARG A 51 13.91 13.90 13.12
N SER A 52 13.87 13.56 14.40
CA SER A 52 13.20 14.31 15.45
C SER A 52 14.04 15.51 15.91
N LEU A 53 13.40 16.51 16.50
CA LEU A 53 14.07 17.63 17.18
C LEU A 53 14.97 17.16 18.33
N THR A 54 14.70 15.98 18.90
CA THR A 54 15.55 15.34 19.93
C THR A 54 16.82 14.71 19.36
N GLY A 55 16.97 14.65 18.04
CA GLY A 55 18.06 13.97 17.35
C GLY A 55 17.79 12.49 17.05
N ALA A 56 16.68 11.91 17.52
CA ALA A 56 16.30 10.54 17.16
C ALA A 56 16.01 10.41 15.66
N GLU A 57 16.50 9.34 15.03
CA GLU A 57 16.32 9.07 13.60
C GLU A 57 15.54 7.77 13.36
N THR A 58 14.82 7.72 12.24
CA THR A 58 14.05 6.56 11.81
C THR A 58 14.01 6.45 10.29
N GLU A 59 13.68 5.26 9.81
CA GLU A 59 13.41 4.97 8.41
C GLU A 59 12.22 4.03 8.31
N GLY A 60 11.66 3.91 7.11
CA GLY A 60 10.52 3.04 6.92
C GLY A 60 10.18 2.75 5.48
N TRP A 61 9.00 2.20 5.27
CA TRP A 61 8.52 1.82 3.94
C TRP A 61 7.08 2.20 3.72
N PHE A 62 6.75 2.59 2.49
CA PHE A 62 5.38 2.59 2.01
C PHE A 62 5.07 1.27 1.33
N ILE A 63 4.03 0.59 1.82
CA ILE A 63 3.52 -0.66 1.28
C ILE A 63 2.19 -0.37 0.62
N GLY A 64 2.08 -0.66 -0.68
CA GLY A 64 0.85 -0.44 -1.44
C GLY A 64 -0.10 -1.62 -1.30
N CYS A 65 -1.23 -1.43 -0.62
CA CYS A 65 -2.38 -2.32 -0.65
C CYS A 65 -3.17 -2.08 -1.94
N PRO A 66 -3.38 -3.10 -2.81
CA PRO A 66 -3.98 -2.91 -4.11
C PRO A 66 -5.51 -2.94 -4.06
N LEU A 67 -6.13 -2.40 -3.00
CA LEU A 67 -7.59 -2.33 -2.87
C LEU A 67 -8.02 -0.86 -2.77
N SER A 68 -9.03 -0.45 -3.52
CA SER A 68 -9.65 0.87 -3.33
C SER A 68 -10.59 0.88 -2.12
N PRO A 69 -11.00 2.05 -1.59
CA PRO A 69 -12.02 2.12 -0.55
C PRO A 69 -13.31 1.38 -0.92
N ARG A 70 -13.76 1.55 -2.17
CA ARG A 70 -14.94 0.86 -2.69
C ARG A 70 -14.77 -0.65 -2.65
N MET A 71 -13.61 -1.15 -3.06
CA MET A 71 -13.29 -2.58 -3.03
C MET A 71 -13.26 -3.12 -1.60
N MET A 72 -12.64 -2.38 -0.66
CA MET A 72 -12.62 -2.78 0.75
C MET A 72 -14.02 -2.89 1.35
N LEU A 73 -14.95 -2.02 0.94
CA LEU A 73 -16.34 -2.04 1.42
C LEU A 73 -17.23 -3.06 0.70
N SER A 74 -16.89 -3.47 -0.52
CA SER A 74 -17.77 -4.29 -1.38
C SER A 74 -17.34 -5.74 -1.54
N LEU A 75 -16.08 -6.08 -1.25
CA LEU A 75 -15.55 -7.44 -1.39
C LEU A 75 -15.76 -8.27 -0.12
N PRO A 76 -15.68 -9.61 -0.21
CA PRO A 76 -15.70 -10.46 0.97
C PRO A 76 -14.63 -10.05 1.97
N LEU A 77 -15.01 -9.96 3.25
CA LEU A 77 -14.13 -9.44 4.31
C LEU A 77 -12.82 -10.24 4.42
N ASP A 78 -12.90 -11.57 4.34
CA ASP A 78 -11.73 -12.45 4.41
C ASP A 78 -10.73 -12.18 3.28
N PHE A 79 -11.23 -11.88 2.09
CA PHE A 79 -10.38 -11.49 0.96
C PHE A 79 -9.67 -10.17 1.25
N VAL A 80 -10.38 -9.16 1.74
CA VAL A 80 -9.81 -7.86 2.11
C VAL A 80 -8.75 -8.04 3.20
N TYR A 81 -9.07 -8.81 4.24
CA TYR A 81 -8.15 -9.10 5.34
C TYR A 81 -6.92 -9.87 4.87
N SER A 82 -7.04 -10.83 3.95
CA SER A 82 -5.86 -11.52 3.42
C SER A 82 -4.86 -10.55 2.77
N LYS A 83 -5.33 -9.50 2.08
CA LYS A 83 -4.46 -8.48 1.48
C LYS A 83 -3.82 -7.58 2.54
N ILE A 84 -4.59 -7.17 3.56
CA ILE A 84 -4.06 -6.36 4.67
C ILE A 84 -3.03 -7.15 5.50
N ILE A 85 -3.31 -8.41 5.81
CA ILE A 85 -2.40 -9.33 6.48
C ILE A 85 -1.11 -9.47 5.68
N ARG A 86 -1.19 -9.61 4.35
CA ARG A 86 0.00 -9.68 3.52
C ARG A 86 0.82 -8.38 3.55
N CYS A 87 0.19 -7.21 3.63
CA CYS A 87 0.91 -5.96 3.90
C CYS A 87 1.68 -6.00 5.22
N GLY A 88 1.04 -6.50 6.28
CA GLY A 88 1.66 -6.67 7.60
C GLY A 88 2.85 -7.63 7.59
N GLN A 89 2.73 -8.75 6.87
CA GLN A 89 3.84 -9.70 6.68
C GLN A 89 5.02 -9.06 5.96
N ILE A 90 4.77 -8.29 4.89
CA ILE A 90 5.82 -7.55 4.18
C ILE A 90 6.48 -6.54 5.13
N ALA A 91 5.71 -5.82 5.95
CA ALA A 91 6.26 -4.91 6.96
C ALA A 91 7.18 -5.62 7.95
N GLN A 92 6.75 -6.80 8.44
CA GLN A 92 7.54 -7.63 9.34
C GLN A 92 8.82 -8.15 8.68
N GLU A 93 8.74 -8.63 7.43
CA GLU A 93 9.88 -9.06 6.61
C GLU A 93 10.92 -7.93 6.43
N LEU A 94 10.46 -6.68 6.35
CA LEU A 94 11.31 -5.48 6.29
C LEU A 94 11.86 -5.02 7.65
N GLY A 95 11.47 -5.70 8.73
CA GLY A 95 11.90 -5.39 10.09
C GLY A 95 11.23 -4.13 10.66
N ALA A 96 10.05 -3.75 10.17
CA ALA A 96 9.25 -2.69 10.78
C ALA A 96 8.71 -3.15 12.14
N GLU A 97 8.85 -2.30 13.14
CA GLU A 97 8.39 -2.53 14.52
C GLU A 97 6.96 -2.01 14.74
N ILE A 98 6.52 -1.08 13.88
CA ILE A 98 5.19 -0.49 13.90
C ILE A 98 4.65 -0.36 12.48
N ILE A 99 3.35 -0.60 12.33
CA ILE A 99 2.61 -0.43 11.09
C ILE A 99 1.54 0.64 11.28
N GLY A 100 1.40 1.52 10.28
CA GLY A 100 0.33 2.51 10.16
C GLY A 100 -0.43 2.39 8.85
#